data_AF-A0A523SRV5-F1
#
_entry.id   AF-A0A523SRV5-F1
#
_cell.length_a   1.000
_cell.length_b   1.000
_cell.length_c   1.000
_cell.angle_alpha   90.00
_cell.angle_beta   90.00
_cell.angle_gamma   90.00
#
_symmetry.space_group_name_H-M   'P 1'
#
loop_
_entity.id
_entity.type
_entity.pdbx_description
1 polymer ?
#
loop_
_entity_poly.entity_id
_entity_poly.type
_entity_poly.pdbx_seq_one_letter_code
_entity_poly.pdbx_strand_id
1 'polypeptide(L)'
;TLVGAVVLGGIKRIGGVSERLVPTMIILYFGGALVIILANFVNIPAAFAVIFKSAFSVKAIGGGMIGASVKQAISIGVRRGLLSNESGLGSAAIAQSASKSSHPPRNGLIAMTGTFIDTLVVNTLTTLTIVITGMYLKTAVFGAPEGLTSTALTAAAFDSVIPFGGYIIALSSLLFGYSTLLGWCYYGEKCLEYIFGVRIVHPYRIAFIILIFVGANIQGPHLNIVWYIGDMANAFMAFPNLVCLIILGRMVGKVTTKYFYKKNT
;
A
#
# COMPACT_ATOMS: atom_id res chain seq x y z
N THR A 1 7.41 -14.91 -15.00
CA THR A 1 7.91 -14.56 -16.36
C THR A 1 7.87 -13.07 -16.64
N LEU A 2 6.70 -12.40 -16.57
CA LEU A 2 6.59 -10.94 -16.83
C LEU A 2 7.44 -10.07 -15.90
N VAL A 3 7.56 -10.43 -14.62
CA VAL A 3 8.42 -9.70 -13.67
C VAL A 3 9.88 -9.80 -14.09
N GLY A 4 10.34 -11.00 -14.45
CA GLY A 4 11.72 -11.23 -14.89
C GLY A 4 12.11 -10.43 -16.13
N ALA A 5 11.21 -10.32 -17.11
CA ALA A 5 11.44 -9.51 -18.32
C ALA A 5 11.75 -8.03 -18.01
N VAL A 6 11.19 -7.50 -16.91
CA VAL A 6 11.39 -6.10 -16.50
C VAL A 6 12.57 -5.98 -15.53
N VAL A 7 12.57 -6.76 -14.46
CA VAL A 7 13.58 -6.70 -13.38
C VAL A 7 14.99 -6.99 -13.91
N LEU A 8 15.16 -7.94 -14.83
CA LEU A 8 16.48 -8.23 -15.40
C LEU A 8 17.07 -7.04 -16.17
N GLY A 9 16.23 -6.14 -16.69
CA GLY A 9 16.66 -4.89 -17.33
C GLY A 9 17.06 -3.76 -16.37
N GLY A 10 16.93 -3.97 -15.05
CA GLY A 10 17.33 -3.03 -14.01
C GLY A 10 16.49 -1.76 -13.90
N ILE A 11 16.97 -0.81 -13.10
CA ILE A 11 16.19 0.37 -12.65
C ILE A 11 15.63 1.23 -13.79
N LYS A 12 16.36 1.36 -14.91
CA LYS A 12 15.88 2.13 -16.07
C LYS A 12 14.64 1.48 -16.71
N ARG A 13 14.63 0.15 -16.84
CA ARG A 13 13.48 -0.58 -17.39
C ARG A 13 12.34 -0.63 -16.39
N ILE A 14 12.64 -0.84 -15.10
CA ILE A 14 11.63 -0.78 -14.03
C ILE A 14 10.93 0.58 -14.04
N GLY A 15 11.69 1.67 -14.05
CA GLY A 15 11.16 3.04 -14.12
C GLY A 15 10.26 3.26 -15.34
N GLY A 16 10.74 2.92 -16.54
CA GLY A 16 9.96 3.11 -17.77
C GLY A 16 8.67 2.29 -17.85
N VAL A 17 8.62 1.12 -17.21
CA VAL A 17 7.37 0.35 -17.08
C VAL A 17 6.46 0.98 -16.04
N SER A 18 6.98 1.32 -14.86
CA SER A 18 6.22 1.95 -13.78
C SER A 18 5.60 3.29 -14.19
N GLU A 19 6.31 4.11 -14.97
CA GLU A 19 5.82 5.41 -15.49
C GLU A 19 4.53 5.29 -16.30
N ARG A 20 4.33 4.17 -17.02
CA ARG A 20 3.11 3.91 -17.81
C ARG A 20 2.07 3.12 -17.02
N LEU A 21 2.53 2.16 -16.22
CA LEU A 21 1.67 1.26 -15.49
C LEU A 21 0.95 1.96 -14.35
N VAL A 22 1.66 2.78 -13.55
CA VAL A 22 1.09 3.42 -12.36
C VAL A 22 -0.07 4.36 -12.70
N PRO A 23 0.03 5.27 -13.69
CA PRO A 23 -1.12 6.09 -14.08
C PRO A 23 -2.28 5.26 -14.61
N THR A 24 -2.01 4.21 -15.38
CA THR A 24 -3.04 3.34 -15.96
C THR A 24 -3.83 2.60 -14.88
N MET A 25 -3.14 1.99 -13.89
CA MET A 25 -3.81 1.28 -12.80
C MET A 25 -4.59 2.23 -11.89
N ILE A 26 -4.08 3.44 -11.64
CA ILE A 26 -4.79 4.46 -10.87
C ILE A 26 -6.05 4.88 -11.62
N ILE A 27 -5.97 5.26 -12.90
CA ILE A 27 -7.16 5.69 -13.67
C ILE A 27 -8.23 4.60 -13.70
N LEU A 28 -7.83 3.34 -13.92
CA LEU A 28 -8.77 2.22 -14.00
C LEU A 28 -9.48 1.97 -12.66
N TYR A 29 -8.73 1.91 -11.55
CA TYR A 29 -9.31 1.69 -10.23
C TYR A 29 -10.10 2.92 -9.73
N PHE A 30 -9.49 4.09 -9.80
CA PHE A 30 -10.04 5.36 -9.34
C PHE A 30 -11.29 5.75 -10.13
N GLY A 31 -11.27 5.57 -11.45
CA GLY A 31 -12.43 5.82 -12.30
C GLY A 31 -13.62 4.94 -11.92
N GLY A 32 -13.40 3.65 -11.72
CA GLY A 32 -14.46 2.74 -11.27
C GLY A 32 -14.99 3.07 -9.87
N ALA A 33 -14.11 3.36 -8.92
CA ALA A 33 -14.50 3.79 -7.58
C ALA A 33 -15.33 5.09 -7.61
N LEU A 34 -14.93 6.06 -8.45
CA LEU A 34 -15.64 7.33 -8.59
C LEU A 34 -17.05 7.13 -9.16
N VAL A 35 -17.22 6.25 -10.17
CA VAL A 35 -18.55 5.91 -10.71
C VAL A 35 -19.46 5.36 -9.61
N ILE A 36 -18.96 4.47 -8.75
CA ILE A 36 -19.75 3.88 -7.67
C ILE A 36 -20.16 4.93 -6.63
N ILE A 37 -19.21 5.79 -6.25
CA ILE A 37 -19.45 6.86 -5.27
C ILE A 37 -20.45 7.88 -5.82
N LEU A 38 -20.33 8.27 -7.09
CA LEU A 38 -21.27 9.20 -7.73
C LEU A 38 -22.67 8.59 -7.88
N ALA A 39 -22.77 7.30 -8.24
CA ALA A 39 -24.05 6.59 -8.30
C ALA A 39 -24.77 6.51 -6.94
N ASN A 40 -24.01 6.62 -5.84
CA ASN A 40 -24.53 6.53 -4.48
C ASN A 40 -24.22 7.80 -3.66
N PHE A 41 -24.12 8.96 -4.32
CA PHE A 41 -23.61 10.20 -3.71
C PHE A 41 -24.37 10.63 -2.44
N VAL A 42 -25.68 10.38 -2.40
CA VAL A 42 -26.55 10.69 -1.25
C VAL A 42 -26.10 9.97 0.03
N ASN A 43 -25.49 8.80 -0.11
CA ASN A 43 -25.06 7.96 1.01
C ASN A 43 -23.67 8.30 1.55
N ILE A 44 -22.94 9.27 0.95
CA ILE A 44 -21.60 9.66 1.39
C ILE A 44 -21.58 10.10 2.88
N PRO A 45 -22.48 10.99 3.36
CA PRO A 45 -22.49 11.39 4.77
C PRO A 45 -22.77 10.21 5.71
N ALA A 46 -23.67 9.32 5.32
CA ALA A 46 -23.99 8.11 6.08
C ALA A 46 -22.78 7.16 6.16
N ALA A 47 -22.04 7.00 5.07
CA ALA A 47 -20.83 6.18 5.04
C ALA A 47 -19.74 6.72 5.97
N PHE A 48 -19.47 8.03 5.95
CA PHE A 48 -18.56 8.63 6.93
C PHE A 48 -19.05 8.44 8.36
N ALA A 49 -20.35 8.61 8.61
CA ALA A 49 -20.92 8.37 9.94
C ALA A 49 -20.71 6.91 10.40
N VAL A 50 -20.85 5.92 9.51
CA VAL A 50 -20.56 4.52 9.80
C VAL A 50 -19.07 4.32 10.10
N ILE A 51 -18.17 4.89 9.31
CA ILE A 51 -16.71 4.78 9.52
C ILE A 51 -16.32 5.34 10.89
N PHE A 52 -16.72 6.58 11.18
CA PHE A 52 -16.37 7.23 12.45
C PHE A 52 -17.03 6.54 13.65
N LYS A 53 -18.32 6.20 13.57
CA LYS A 53 -18.99 5.46 14.64
C LYS A 53 -18.33 4.12 14.89
N SER A 54 -17.96 3.38 13.85
CA SER A 54 -17.32 2.07 14.00
C SER A 54 -15.90 2.18 14.56
N ALA A 55 -15.14 3.20 14.16
CA ALA A 55 -13.78 3.44 14.64
C ALA A 55 -13.73 3.84 16.13
N PHE A 56 -14.72 4.61 16.59
CA PHE A 56 -14.77 5.14 17.97
C PHE A 56 -15.81 4.46 18.86
N SER A 57 -16.54 3.45 18.36
CA SER A 57 -17.53 2.73 19.17
C SER A 57 -16.86 1.81 20.18
N VAL A 58 -17.21 2.04 21.44
CA VAL A 58 -16.84 1.16 22.56
C VAL A 58 -17.80 -0.04 22.69
N LYS A 59 -18.95 -0.01 22.01
CA LYS A 59 -19.86 -1.17 21.93
C LYS A 59 -19.20 -2.25 21.09
N ALA A 60 -19.17 -3.47 21.63
CA ALA A 60 -18.65 -4.61 20.92
C ALA A 60 -19.60 -5.01 19.79
N ILE A 61 -19.09 -4.96 18.56
CA ILE A 61 -19.71 -5.61 17.42
C ILE A 61 -19.47 -7.11 17.62
N GLY A 62 -20.52 -7.87 17.92
CA GLY A 62 -20.42 -9.33 18.10
C GLY A 62 -20.09 -9.85 19.52
N GLY A 63 -20.36 -9.09 20.59
CA GLY A 63 -20.36 -9.64 21.97
C GLY A 63 -19.03 -9.68 22.73
N GLY A 64 -17.96 -9.06 22.24
CA GLY A 64 -16.66 -8.93 22.93
C GLY A 64 -16.63 -7.85 24.06
N MET A 65 -15.49 -7.75 24.76
CA MET A 65 -15.31 -6.75 25.83
C MET A 65 -15.36 -5.30 25.32
N ILE A 66 -16.07 -4.44 26.06
CA ILE A 66 -16.18 -3.00 25.85
C ILE A 66 -14.77 -2.39 25.91
N GLY A 67 -14.26 -1.88 24.77
CA GLY A 67 -12.91 -1.27 24.64
C GLY A 67 -11.91 -2.05 23.79
N ALA A 68 -12.15 -3.34 23.54
CA ALA A 68 -11.33 -4.12 22.60
C ALA A 68 -11.52 -3.66 21.14
N SER A 69 -12.72 -3.19 20.78
CA SER A 69 -13.08 -2.75 19.43
C SER A 69 -12.25 -1.56 18.93
N VAL A 70 -12.10 -0.50 19.73
CA VAL A 70 -11.36 0.71 19.34
C VAL A 70 -9.86 0.43 19.23
N LYS A 71 -9.28 -0.23 20.24
CA LYS A 71 -7.87 -0.62 20.22
C LYS A 71 -7.56 -1.52 19.02
N GLN A 72 -8.45 -2.45 18.71
CA GLN A 72 -8.32 -3.34 17.56
C GLN A 72 -8.47 -2.58 16.23
N ALA A 73 -9.44 -1.66 16.11
CA ALA A 73 -9.61 -0.83 14.92
C ALA A 73 -8.37 0.02 14.64
N ILE A 74 -7.82 0.69 15.67
CA ILE A 74 -6.59 1.47 15.55
C ILE A 74 -5.41 0.56 15.20
N SER A 75 -5.23 -0.56 15.92
CA SER A 75 -4.10 -1.47 15.69
C SER A 75 -4.11 -2.06 14.28
N ILE A 76 -5.26 -2.57 13.83
CA ILE A 76 -5.40 -3.14 12.48
C ILE A 76 -5.28 -2.02 11.43
N GLY A 77 -5.88 -0.85 11.67
CA GLY A 77 -5.81 0.30 10.76
C GLY A 77 -4.38 0.81 10.57
N VAL A 78 -3.64 1.01 11.67
CA VAL A 78 -2.22 1.41 11.64
C VAL A 78 -1.39 0.34 10.95
N ARG A 79 -1.56 -0.95 11.33
CA ARG A 79 -0.82 -2.05 10.72
C ARG A 79 -1.04 -2.14 9.21
N ARG A 80 -2.30 -2.13 8.75
CA ARG A 80 -2.64 -2.20 7.32
C ARG A 80 -2.26 -0.93 6.57
N GLY A 81 -2.36 0.24 7.21
CA GLY A 81 -1.95 1.52 6.64
C GLY A 81 -0.45 1.59 6.39
N LEU A 82 0.37 1.15 7.35
CA LEU A 82 1.83 1.07 7.22
C LEU A 82 2.25 0.11 6.09
N LEU A 83 1.52 -0.99 5.89
CA LEU A 83 1.75 -1.91 4.76
C LEU A 83 1.42 -1.28 3.40
N SER A 84 0.43 -0.38 3.35
CA SER A 84 -0.01 0.26 2.10
C SER A 84 0.94 1.35 1.66
N ASN A 85 1.26 2.29 2.56
CA ASN A 85 2.03 3.48 2.22
C ASN A 85 3.51 3.43 2.59
N GLU A 86 3.94 2.35 3.25
CA GLU A 86 5.31 2.10 3.65
C GLU A 86 5.91 3.20 4.57
N SER A 87 5.05 3.97 5.23
CA SER A 87 5.48 5.07 6.10
C SER A 87 6.31 4.54 7.25
N GLY A 88 7.50 5.12 7.44
CA GLY A 88 8.41 4.70 8.51
C GLY A 88 9.22 3.43 8.21
N LEU A 89 8.99 2.72 7.09
CA LEU A 89 9.79 1.55 6.70
C LEU A 89 11.15 1.91 6.11
N GLY A 90 11.29 3.13 5.56
CA GLY A 90 12.54 3.61 4.93
C GLY A 90 12.76 3.14 3.49
N SER A 91 11.93 2.23 2.98
CA SER A 91 11.99 1.69 1.60
C SER A 91 11.83 2.76 0.52
N ALA A 92 10.87 3.68 0.68
CA ALA A 92 10.60 4.74 -0.28
C ALA A 92 11.83 5.64 -0.56
N ALA A 93 12.71 5.82 0.42
CA ALA A 93 13.95 6.59 0.25
C ALA A 93 14.94 5.93 -0.74
N ILE A 94 14.91 4.60 -0.86
CA ILE A 94 15.72 3.83 -1.82
C ILE A 94 15.29 4.14 -3.26
N ALA A 95 13.99 4.33 -3.50
CA ALA A 95 13.48 4.76 -4.81
C ALA A 95 13.93 6.19 -5.12
N GLN A 96 13.79 7.09 -4.14
CA GLN A 96 14.09 8.51 -4.32
C GLN A 96 15.59 8.79 -4.51
N SER A 97 16.47 7.96 -3.93
CA SER A 97 17.92 8.07 -4.13
C SER A 97 18.34 7.74 -5.57
N ALA A 98 17.52 7.02 -6.33
CA ALA A 98 17.73 6.75 -7.75
C ALA A 98 17.27 7.89 -8.67
N SER A 99 16.61 8.92 -8.12
CA SER A 99 16.14 10.06 -8.92
C SER A 99 17.32 10.93 -9.40
N LYS A 100 17.12 11.63 -10.51
CA LYS A 100 18.12 12.57 -11.07
C LYS A 100 18.21 13.90 -10.31
N SER A 101 17.35 14.12 -9.31
CA SER A 101 17.24 15.40 -8.61
C SER A 101 18.26 15.49 -7.48
N SER A 102 19.06 16.57 -7.51
CA SER A 102 20.10 16.87 -6.54
C SER A 102 19.59 17.60 -5.28
N HIS A 103 18.27 17.80 -5.15
CA HIS A 103 17.68 18.54 -4.05
C HIS A 103 16.89 17.60 -3.10
N PRO A 104 17.47 17.21 -1.95
CA PRO A 104 16.81 16.31 -1.00
C PRO A 104 15.42 16.77 -0.53
N PRO A 105 15.17 18.07 -0.22
CA PRO A 105 13.83 18.55 0.13
C PRO A 105 12.79 18.30 -0.96
N ARG A 106 13.16 18.53 -2.23
CA ARG A 106 12.27 18.32 -3.38
C ARG A 106 11.91 16.85 -3.52
N ASN A 107 12.90 15.96 -3.40
CA ASN A 107 12.65 14.52 -3.45
C ASN A 107 11.78 14.06 -2.28
N GLY A 108 11.97 14.64 -1.09
CA GLY A 108 11.11 14.41 0.06
C GLY A 108 9.66 14.81 -0.21
N LEU A 109 9.41 16.00 -0.80
CA LEU A 109 8.07 16.43 -1.17
C LEU A 109 7.42 15.50 -2.19
N ILE A 110 8.16 15.08 -3.22
CA ILE A 110 7.68 14.11 -4.22
C ILE A 110 7.35 12.78 -3.53
N ALA A 111 8.20 12.28 -2.63
CA ALA A 111 7.95 11.06 -1.88
C ALA A 111 6.67 11.15 -1.03
N MET A 112 6.45 12.28 -0.36
CA MET A 112 5.25 12.51 0.45
C MET A 112 3.96 12.48 -0.36
N THR A 113 3.99 12.89 -1.65
CA THR A 113 2.82 12.76 -2.53
C THR A 113 2.40 11.30 -2.73
N GLY A 114 3.35 10.36 -2.71
CA GLY A 114 3.06 8.93 -2.80
C GLY A 114 2.16 8.45 -1.66
N THR A 115 2.53 8.76 -0.40
CA THR A 115 1.72 8.44 0.78
C THR A 115 0.33 9.10 0.75
N PHE A 116 0.25 10.35 0.28
CA PHE A 116 -1.02 11.06 0.13
C PHE A 116 -1.93 10.35 -0.89
N ILE A 117 -1.42 10.05 -2.09
CA ILE A 117 -2.17 9.41 -3.16
C ILE A 117 -2.60 7.99 -2.73
N ASP A 118 -1.70 7.21 -2.15
CA ASP A 118 -2.00 5.84 -1.71
C ASP A 118 -3.08 5.80 -0.61
N THR A 119 -2.83 6.49 0.51
CA THR A 119 -3.67 6.31 1.70
C THR A 119 -4.85 7.25 1.74
N LEU A 120 -4.65 8.55 1.52
CA LEU A 120 -5.73 9.53 1.68
C LEU A 120 -6.68 9.53 0.49
N VAL A 121 -6.17 9.19 -0.70
CA VAL A 121 -6.97 9.20 -1.92
C VAL A 121 -7.45 7.79 -2.26
N VAL A 122 -6.55 6.87 -2.63
CA VAL A 122 -6.95 5.54 -3.13
C VAL A 122 -7.62 4.71 -2.02
N ASN A 123 -7.01 4.53 -0.85
CA ASN A 123 -7.60 3.71 0.21
C ASN A 123 -8.89 4.29 0.80
N THR A 124 -9.03 5.62 0.85
CA THR A 124 -10.30 6.26 1.24
C THR A 124 -11.39 5.92 0.24
N LEU A 125 -11.11 5.99 -1.06
CA LEU A 125 -12.11 5.65 -2.10
C LEU A 125 -12.47 4.16 -2.08
N THR A 126 -11.50 3.27 -1.87
CA THR A 126 -11.75 1.84 -1.66
C THR A 126 -12.72 1.63 -0.51
N THR A 127 -12.43 2.27 0.63
CA THR A 127 -13.24 2.15 1.85
C THR A 127 -14.65 2.72 1.64
N LEU A 128 -14.76 3.92 1.06
CA LEU A 128 -16.04 4.54 0.74
C LEU A 128 -16.87 3.67 -0.20
N THR A 129 -16.24 3.11 -1.25
CA THR A 129 -16.90 2.20 -2.19
C THR A 129 -17.51 0.99 -1.46
N ILE A 130 -16.76 0.36 -0.55
CA ILE A 130 -17.23 -0.79 0.22
C ILE A 130 -18.35 -0.41 1.22
N VAL A 131 -18.22 0.74 1.89
CA VAL A 131 -19.18 1.16 2.91
C VAL A 131 -20.48 1.66 2.30
N ILE A 132 -20.39 2.49 1.25
CA ILE A 132 -21.56 3.09 0.57
C ILE A 132 -22.43 2.01 -0.09
N THR A 133 -21.81 0.95 -0.63
CA THR A 133 -22.52 -0.20 -1.21
C THR A 133 -23.04 -1.19 -0.17
N GLY A 134 -22.74 -0.98 1.12
CA GLY A 134 -23.14 -1.88 2.20
C GLY A 134 -22.41 -3.22 2.22
N MET A 135 -21.42 -3.44 1.34
CA MET A 135 -20.75 -4.73 1.24
C MET A 135 -19.97 -5.10 2.50
N TYR A 136 -19.56 -4.13 3.32
CA TYR A 136 -18.90 -4.38 4.61
C TYR A 136 -19.67 -5.34 5.54
N LEU A 137 -21.01 -5.42 5.39
CA LEU A 137 -21.87 -6.34 6.15
C LEU A 137 -21.67 -7.81 5.77
N LYS A 138 -21.05 -8.10 4.61
CA LYS A 138 -20.73 -9.46 4.15
C LYS A 138 -19.39 -9.98 4.69
N THR A 139 -18.84 -9.36 5.72
CA THR A 139 -17.61 -9.82 6.38
C THR A 139 -17.95 -10.69 7.59
N ALA A 140 -17.01 -11.56 7.99
CA ALA A 140 -17.21 -12.47 9.12
C ALA A 140 -17.51 -11.74 10.44
N VAL A 141 -17.01 -10.50 10.58
CA VAL A 141 -17.24 -9.64 11.75
C VAL A 141 -18.74 -9.30 11.94
N PHE A 142 -19.51 -9.27 10.86
CA PHE A 142 -20.95 -9.01 10.88
C PHE A 142 -21.79 -10.30 10.78
N GLY A 143 -21.19 -11.47 11.01
CA GLY A 143 -21.91 -12.74 11.09
C GLY A 143 -22.13 -13.47 9.76
N ALA A 144 -21.46 -13.05 8.67
CA ALA A 144 -21.50 -13.78 7.41
C ALA A 144 -20.80 -15.16 7.56
N PRO A 145 -21.47 -16.29 7.25
CA PRO A 145 -20.92 -17.65 7.42
C PRO A 145 -19.61 -17.88 6.66
N GLU A 146 -19.49 -17.30 5.46
CA GLU A 146 -18.27 -17.26 4.65
C GLU A 146 -17.93 -15.80 4.33
N GLY A 147 -17.43 -15.08 5.34
CA GLY A 147 -17.06 -13.67 5.18
C GLY A 147 -16.11 -13.45 4.00
N LEU A 148 -16.45 -12.48 3.14
CA LEU A 148 -15.65 -12.19 1.95
C LEU A 148 -14.23 -11.71 2.32
N THR A 149 -13.24 -12.17 1.56
CA THR A 149 -11.85 -11.68 1.65
C THR A 149 -11.75 -10.25 1.13
N SER A 150 -10.68 -9.51 1.44
CA SER A 150 -10.53 -8.09 1.08
C SER A 150 -10.72 -7.81 -0.43
N THR A 151 -10.12 -8.63 -1.30
CA THR A 151 -10.25 -8.48 -2.76
C THR A 151 -11.65 -8.85 -3.24
N ALA A 152 -12.23 -9.95 -2.72
CA ALA A 152 -13.58 -10.39 -3.07
C ALA A 152 -14.65 -9.38 -2.61
N LEU A 153 -14.45 -8.75 -1.44
CA LEU A 153 -15.31 -7.71 -0.90
C LEU A 153 -15.34 -6.47 -1.80
N THR A 154 -14.17 -6.06 -2.28
CA THR A 154 -14.03 -4.91 -3.20
C THR A 154 -14.65 -5.24 -4.57
N ALA A 155 -14.42 -6.45 -5.09
CA ALA A 155 -15.04 -6.92 -6.33
C ALA A 155 -16.57 -6.92 -6.24
N ALA A 156 -17.12 -7.46 -5.15
CA ALA A 156 -18.57 -7.46 -4.91
C ALA A 156 -19.16 -6.04 -4.81
N ALA A 157 -18.42 -5.09 -4.24
CA ALA A 157 -18.84 -3.69 -4.20
C ALA A 157 -18.88 -3.09 -5.61
N PHE A 158 -17.89 -3.40 -6.46
CA PHE A 158 -17.87 -2.94 -7.84
C PHE A 158 -18.98 -3.58 -8.69
N ASP A 159 -19.20 -4.88 -8.56
CA ASP A 159 -20.28 -5.60 -9.27
C ASP A 159 -21.68 -5.12 -8.88
N SER A 160 -21.84 -4.51 -7.70
CA SER A 160 -23.14 -4.01 -7.26
C SER A 160 -23.65 -2.80 -8.04
N VAL A 161 -22.77 -2.10 -8.77
CA VAL A 161 -23.11 -0.87 -9.51
C VAL A 161 -22.64 -0.94 -10.97
N ILE A 162 -21.43 -1.44 -11.21
CA ILE A 162 -20.85 -1.51 -12.55
C ILE A 162 -21.01 -2.95 -13.05
N PRO A 163 -21.69 -3.17 -14.19
CA PRO A 163 -21.72 -4.49 -14.81
C PRO A 163 -20.30 -4.99 -15.06
N PHE A 164 -19.99 -6.21 -14.61
CA PHE A 164 -18.65 -6.80 -14.72
C PHE A 164 -17.56 -6.05 -13.93
N GLY A 165 -17.93 -5.26 -12.91
CA GLY A 165 -17.02 -4.49 -12.07
C GLY A 165 -15.97 -5.34 -11.35
N GLY A 166 -16.26 -6.59 -11.03
CA GLY A 166 -15.31 -7.53 -10.45
C GLY A 166 -14.09 -7.79 -11.34
N TYR A 167 -14.25 -7.75 -12.67
CA TYR A 167 -13.11 -7.86 -13.59
C TYR A 167 -12.21 -6.63 -13.58
N ILE A 168 -12.77 -5.44 -13.34
CA ILE A 168 -11.99 -4.20 -13.12
C ILE A 168 -11.09 -4.38 -11.89
N ILE A 169 -11.63 -4.95 -10.81
CA ILE A 169 -10.88 -5.24 -9.59
C ILE A 169 -9.83 -6.33 -9.80
N ALA A 170 -10.17 -7.41 -10.52
CA ALA A 170 -9.21 -8.47 -10.82
C ALA A 170 -8.00 -7.92 -11.62
N LEU A 171 -8.27 -7.13 -12.66
CA LEU A 171 -7.22 -6.48 -13.45
C LEU A 171 -6.42 -5.46 -12.64
N SER A 172 -7.10 -4.62 -11.85
CA SER A 172 -6.43 -3.67 -10.94
C SER A 172 -5.51 -4.39 -9.97
N SER A 173 -5.99 -5.44 -9.30
CA SER A 173 -5.22 -6.21 -8.33
C SER A 173 -3.99 -6.85 -8.95
N LEU A 174 -4.10 -7.34 -10.20
CA LEU A 174 -2.97 -7.85 -10.96
C LEU A 174 -1.94 -6.75 -11.22
N LEU A 175 -2.37 -5.58 -11.68
CA LEU A 175 -1.47 -4.45 -11.97
C LEU A 175 -0.80 -3.89 -10.71
N PHE A 176 -1.56 -3.71 -9.62
CA PHE A 176 -1.03 -3.28 -8.33
C PHE A 176 0.02 -4.26 -7.82
N GLY A 177 -0.33 -5.55 -7.71
CA GLY A 177 0.60 -6.58 -7.26
C GLY A 177 1.86 -6.67 -8.14
N TYR A 178 1.69 -6.59 -9.46
CA TYR A 178 2.81 -6.57 -10.39
C TYR A 178 3.72 -5.36 -10.16
N SER A 179 3.17 -4.16 -10.00
CA SER A 179 3.94 -2.94 -9.73
C SER A 179 4.74 -3.03 -8.43
N THR A 180 4.14 -3.57 -7.37
CA THR A 180 4.79 -3.78 -6.06
C THR A 180 5.96 -4.75 -6.19
N LEU A 181 5.80 -5.86 -6.92
CA LEU A 181 6.89 -6.83 -7.15
C LEU A 181 8.10 -6.19 -7.86
N LEU A 182 7.87 -5.29 -8.82
CA LEU A 182 8.96 -4.58 -9.49
C LEU A 182 9.72 -3.65 -8.53
N GLY A 183 8.99 -2.86 -7.73
CA GLY A 183 9.56 -1.93 -6.76
C GLY A 183 10.35 -2.65 -5.67
N TRP A 184 9.75 -3.67 -5.05
CA TRP A 184 10.36 -4.41 -3.95
C TRP A 184 11.56 -5.25 -4.37
N CYS A 185 11.60 -5.74 -5.61
CA CYS A 185 12.80 -6.35 -6.15
C CYS A 185 13.96 -5.33 -6.17
N TYR A 186 13.71 -4.11 -6.64
CA TYR A 186 14.75 -3.08 -6.63
C TYR A 186 15.18 -2.68 -5.22
N TYR A 187 14.24 -2.59 -4.26
CA TYR A 187 14.57 -2.24 -2.89
C TYR A 187 15.47 -3.28 -2.23
N GLY A 188 15.10 -4.56 -2.33
CA GLY A 188 15.92 -5.64 -1.76
C GLY A 188 17.26 -5.82 -2.48
N GLU A 189 17.32 -5.57 -3.79
CA GLU A 189 18.56 -5.53 -4.56
C GLU A 189 19.54 -4.51 -3.96
N LYS A 190 19.08 -3.28 -3.71
CA LYS A 190 19.96 -2.22 -3.17
C LYS A 190 20.40 -2.51 -1.74
N CYS A 191 19.53 -3.10 -0.92
CA CYS A 191 19.90 -3.53 0.42
C CYS A 191 21.01 -4.59 0.40
N LEU A 192 20.94 -5.59 -0.49
CA LEU A 192 21.97 -6.62 -0.58
C LEU A 192 23.24 -6.12 -1.27
N GLU A 193 23.12 -5.26 -2.28
CA GLU A 193 24.26 -4.61 -2.92
C GLU A 193 25.08 -3.79 -1.90
N TYR A 194 24.43 -3.15 -0.94
CA TYR A 194 25.12 -2.44 0.15
C TYR A 194 25.99 -3.38 1.01
N ILE A 195 25.55 -4.61 1.27
CA ILE A 195 26.23 -5.58 2.14
C ILE A 195 27.28 -6.40 1.37
N PHE A 196 26.93 -6.89 0.19
CA PHE A 196 27.72 -7.87 -0.57
C PHE A 196 28.32 -7.31 -1.88
N GLY A 197 28.08 -6.03 -2.17
CA GLY A 197 28.54 -5.36 -3.38
C GLY A 197 27.75 -5.74 -4.64
N VAL A 198 28.12 -5.13 -5.77
CA VAL A 198 27.39 -5.20 -7.06
C VAL A 198 27.24 -6.63 -7.61
N ARG A 199 28.14 -7.56 -7.21
CA ARG A 199 28.13 -8.95 -7.71
C ARG A 199 26.86 -9.73 -7.30
N ILE A 200 26.21 -9.33 -6.20
CA ILE A 200 25.00 -10.02 -5.71
C ILE A 200 23.73 -9.66 -6.50
N VAL A 201 23.75 -8.57 -7.27
CA VAL A 201 22.56 -8.01 -7.94
C VAL A 201 21.89 -9.04 -8.85
N HIS A 202 22.66 -9.67 -9.75
CA HIS A 202 22.08 -10.63 -10.70
C HIS A 202 21.62 -11.93 -10.02
N PRO A 203 22.39 -12.58 -9.13
CA PRO A 203 21.91 -13.70 -8.32
C PRO A 203 20.63 -13.38 -7.54
N TYR A 204 20.55 -12.19 -6.93
CA TYR A 204 19.37 -11.77 -6.18
C TYR A 204 18.13 -11.66 -7.08
N ARG A 205 18.23 -11.03 -8.26
CA ARG A 205 17.10 -10.94 -9.20
C ARG A 205 16.58 -12.31 -9.62
N ILE A 206 17.47 -13.26 -9.90
CA ILE A 206 17.07 -14.64 -10.24
C ILE A 206 16.35 -15.29 -9.06
N ALA A 207 16.93 -15.22 -7.86
CA ALA A 207 16.32 -15.76 -6.65
C ALA A 207 14.94 -15.14 -6.39
N PHE A 208 14.80 -13.82 -6.56
CA PHE A 208 13.53 -13.12 -6.41
C PHE A 208 12.47 -13.63 -7.39
N ILE A 209 12.82 -13.83 -8.67
CA ILE A 209 11.89 -14.37 -9.68
C ILE A 209 11.44 -15.79 -9.32
N ILE A 210 12.36 -16.64 -8.83
CA ILE A 210 12.03 -18.00 -8.38
C ILE A 210 11.09 -17.95 -7.17
N LEU A 211 11.39 -17.09 -6.18
CA LEU A 211 10.56 -16.92 -4.99
C LEU A 211 9.15 -16.41 -5.32
N ILE A 212 8.98 -15.55 -6.32
CA ILE A 212 7.65 -15.16 -6.80
C ILE A 212 6.87 -16.36 -7.32
N PHE A 213 7.52 -17.23 -8.11
CA PHE A 213 6.88 -18.42 -8.65
C PHE A 213 6.47 -19.37 -7.51
N VAL A 214 7.36 -19.61 -6.55
CA VAL A 214 7.05 -20.42 -5.36
C VAL A 214 5.89 -19.79 -4.57
N GLY A 215 5.93 -18.48 -4.31
CA GLY A 215 4.89 -17.76 -3.59
C GLY A 215 3.53 -17.79 -4.27
N ALA A 216 3.48 -17.76 -5.60
CA ALA A 216 2.21 -17.89 -6.35
C ALA A 216 1.54 -19.27 -6.20
N ASN A 217 2.34 -20.31 -5.93
CA ASN A 217 1.86 -21.69 -5.72
C ASN A 217 1.54 -21.98 -4.25
N ILE A 218 2.05 -21.20 -3.30
CA ILE A 218 1.71 -21.30 -1.88
C ILE A 218 0.36 -20.58 -1.67
N GLN A 219 -0.74 -21.33 -1.75
CA GLN A 219 -2.10 -20.83 -1.49
C GLN A 219 -2.74 -21.59 -0.32
N GLY A 220 -3.78 -20.99 0.27
CA GLY A 220 -4.61 -21.63 1.31
C GLY A 220 -4.18 -21.30 2.76
N PRO A 221 -4.29 -22.24 3.72
CA PRO A 221 -4.18 -21.97 5.17
C PRO A 221 -2.82 -21.41 5.61
N HIS A 222 -1.80 -21.53 4.76
CA HIS A 222 -0.45 -21.00 5.00
C HIS A 222 -0.31 -19.49 4.71
N LEU A 223 -1.29 -18.83 4.10
CA LEU A 223 -1.23 -17.38 3.83
C LEU A 223 -1.01 -16.55 5.11
N ASN A 224 -1.56 -17.00 6.24
CA ASN A 224 -1.37 -16.31 7.52
C ASN A 224 0.10 -16.26 7.94
N ILE A 225 0.88 -17.32 7.67
CA ILE A 225 2.31 -17.32 8.01
C ILE A 225 3.09 -16.31 7.18
N VAL A 226 2.72 -16.12 5.90
CA VAL A 226 3.33 -15.13 5.02
C VAL A 226 3.07 -13.72 5.54
N TRP A 227 1.84 -13.44 5.99
CA TRP A 227 1.50 -12.16 6.62
C TRP A 227 2.29 -11.92 7.90
N TYR A 228 2.43 -12.93 8.78
CA TYR A 228 3.18 -12.76 10.03
C TYR A 228 4.68 -12.55 9.80
N ILE A 229 5.28 -13.29 8.88
CA ILE A 229 6.68 -13.09 8.50
C ILE A 229 6.86 -11.68 7.90
N GLY A 230 5.95 -11.25 7.03
CA GLY A 230 5.96 -9.90 6.45
C GLY A 230 5.83 -8.80 7.51
N ASP A 231 4.88 -8.92 8.43
CA ASP A 231 4.70 -7.98 9.54
C ASP A 231 5.97 -7.89 10.41
N MET A 232 6.59 -9.03 10.72
CA MET A 232 7.83 -9.06 11.51
C MET A 232 9.02 -8.45 10.76
N ALA A 233 9.19 -8.76 9.47
CA ALA A 233 10.24 -8.18 8.64
C ALA A 233 10.08 -6.66 8.52
N ASN A 234 8.86 -6.17 8.31
CA ASN A 234 8.55 -4.75 8.27
C ASN A 234 8.83 -4.06 9.60
N ALA A 235 8.55 -4.70 10.74
CA ALA A 235 8.91 -4.17 12.05
C ALA A 235 10.44 -4.03 12.21
N PHE A 236 11.21 -5.03 11.77
CA PHE A 236 12.68 -4.97 11.78
C PHE A 236 13.26 -3.91 10.83
N MET A 237 12.58 -3.60 9.72
CA MET A 237 12.96 -2.48 8.85
C MET A 237 12.61 -1.12 9.47
N ALA A 238 11.40 -1.01 10.03
CA ALA A 238 10.89 0.23 10.60
C ALA A 238 11.71 0.68 11.82
N PHE A 239 12.05 -0.23 12.72
CA PHE A 239 12.72 0.09 13.98
C PHE A 239 14.02 0.89 13.80
N PRO A 240 15.05 0.42 13.08
CA PRO A 240 16.29 1.17 12.90
C PRO A 240 16.05 2.46 12.09
N ASN A 241 15.16 2.44 11.10
CA ASN A 241 14.85 3.63 10.30
C ASN A 241 14.23 4.74 11.15
N LEU A 242 13.25 4.43 11.99
CA LEU A 242 12.60 5.40 12.87
C LEU A 242 13.57 5.98 13.91
N VAL A 243 14.43 5.14 14.50
CA VAL A 243 15.48 5.61 15.42
C VAL A 243 16.40 6.61 14.72
N CYS A 244 16.86 6.29 13.51
CA CYS A 244 17.68 7.20 12.70
C CYS A 244 16.95 8.52 12.38
N LEU A 245 15.66 8.47 12.02
CA LEU A 245 14.87 9.67 11.73
C LEU A 245 14.70 10.58 12.95
N ILE A 246 14.54 10.01 14.15
CA ILE A 246 14.47 10.79 15.40
C ILE A 246 15.81 11.50 15.66
N ILE A 247 16.92 10.78 15.53
CA ILE A 247 18.27 11.35 15.73
C ILE A 247 18.56 12.44 14.68
N LEU A 248 18.21 12.20 13.42
CA LEU A 248 18.45 13.11 12.30
C LEU A 248 17.38 14.19 12.13
N GLY A 249 16.32 14.20 12.95
CA GLY A 249 15.19 15.12 12.80
C GLY A 249 15.59 16.59 12.80
N ARG A 250 16.61 16.96 13.60
CA ARG A 250 17.18 18.31 13.61
C ARG A 250 17.82 18.68 12.26
N MET A 251 18.50 17.75 11.60
CA MET A 251 19.11 17.96 10.28
C MET A 251 18.04 18.15 9.21
N VAL A 252 17.01 17.29 9.22
CA VAL A 252 15.87 17.39 8.30
C VAL A 252 15.18 18.75 8.45
N GLY A 253 14.93 19.18 9.69
CA GLY A 253 14.37 20.50 9.97
C GLY A 253 15.22 21.64 9.41
N LYS A 254 16.53 21.65 9.66
CA LYS A 254 17.46 22.66 9.11
C LYS A 254 17.46 22.71 7.58
N VAL A 255 17.54 21.54 6.93
CA VAL A 255 17.57 21.41 5.47
C VAL A 255 16.26 21.88 4.84
N THR A 256 15.13 21.56 5.46
CA THR A 256 13.79 21.96 5.02
C THR A 256 13.57 23.46 5.20
N THR A 257 13.92 24.02 6.36
CA THR A 257 13.81 25.47 6.60
C THR A 257 14.68 26.26 5.62
N LYS A 258 15.91 25.80 5.36
CA LYS A 258 16.79 26.44 4.36
C LYS A 258 16.16 26.44 2.97
N TYR A 259 15.48 25.35 2.59
CA TYR A 259 14.84 25.24 1.27
C TYR A 259 13.64 26.17 1.09
N PHE A 260 12.77 26.30 2.10
CA PHE A 260 11.55 27.11 1.98
C PHE A 260 11.72 28.58 2.36
N TYR A 261 12.60 28.89 3.31
CA TYR A 261 12.65 30.22 3.94
C TYR A 261 13.94 30.98 3.69
N LYS A 262 15.01 30.35 3.18
CA LYS A 262 16.22 31.10 2.83
C LYS A 262 15.98 31.76 1.47
N LYS A 263 15.64 33.05 1.48
CA LYS A 263 15.60 33.89 0.28
C LYS A 263 16.91 33.71 -0.50
N ASN A 264 16.80 33.41 -1.79
CA ASN A 264 17.87 33.66 -2.74
C ASN A 264 18.02 35.19 -2.85
N THR A 265 18.76 35.78 -1.92
CA THR A 265 19.46 37.05 -2.13
C THR A 265 20.82 36.74 -2.70
#